data_AF-A0AAV9HT94-F1
#
_entry.id   AF-A0AAV9HT94-F1
#
_cell.length_a   1.000
_cell.length_b   1.000
_cell.length_c   1.000
_cell.angle_alpha   90.00
_cell.angle_beta   90.00
_cell.angle_gamma   90.00
#
_symmetry.space_group_name_H-M   'P 1'
#
loop_
_entity.id
_entity.type
_entity.pdbx_description
1 polymer ?
#
loop_
_entity_poly.entity_id
_entity_poly.type
_entity_poly.pdbx_seq_one_letter_code
_entity_poly.pdbx_strand_id
1 'polypeptide(L)'
;LLSQEELRLRILTSLGRVTARFSCLAAFSQMGSVIQNEDECDYESGSTSAAVIGALYDWEEQENGGSLQVFESGPFDSTSACLQKSKITLVSDGNVWDKAEAKVLSALLDCLVNFDSSAHTARDYFVLCPPDFDSQYVLVDDHDTVTALIDLDLARTMPRFVGCARYTSLITRDRDPLMYGWPKSSESKESP
;
A
#
# COMPACT_ATOMS: atom_id res chain seq x y z
N LEU A 1 -19.88 -12.93 25.04
CA LEU A 1 -19.37 -11.81 24.22
C LEU A 1 -17.85 -11.83 24.36
N LEU A 2 -17.13 -11.85 23.25
CA LEU A 2 -15.66 -11.75 23.26
C LEU A 2 -15.27 -10.39 23.83
N SER A 3 -14.10 -10.32 24.46
CA SER A 3 -13.48 -9.02 24.68
C SER A 3 -13.15 -8.38 23.34
N GLN A 4 -13.04 -7.05 23.35
CA GLN A 4 -12.69 -6.32 22.15
C GLN A 4 -11.30 -6.71 21.59
N GLU A 5 -10.36 -7.05 22.48
CA GLU A 5 -9.03 -7.49 22.10
C GLU A 5 -9.05 -8.86 21.42
N GLU A 6 -9.88 -9.79 21.92
CA GLU A 6 -10.05 -11.11 21.31
C GLU A 6 -10.71 -11.03 19.93
N LEU A 7 -11.71 -10.16 19.76
CA LEU A 7 -12.34 -9.90 18.46
C LEU A 7 -11.30 -9.37 17.46
N ARG A 8 -10.52 -8.35 17.86
CA ARG A 8 -9.47 -7.77 17.02
C ARG A 8 -8.43 -8.80 16.63
N LEU A 9 -7.96 -9.61 17.59
CA LEU A 9 -6.96 -10.64 17.33
C LEU A 9 -7.47 -11.66 16.31
N ARG A 10 -8.76 -12.03 16.36
CA ARG A 10 -9.37 -12.94 15.38
C ARG A 10 -9.41 -12.33 13.98
N ILE A 11 -9.88 -11.10 13.86
CA ILE A 11 -9.94 -10.38 12.58
C ILE A 11 -8.53 -10.23 12.00
N LEU A 12 -7.55 -9.80 12.79
CA LEU A 12 -6.16 -9.65 12.35
C LEU A 12 -5.53 -10.99 11.94
N THR A 13 -5.82 -12.06 12.68
CA THR A 13 -5.37 -13.41 12.32
C THR A 13 -5.97 -13.84 10.99
N SER A 14 -7.26 -13.56 10.77
CA SER A 14 -7.97 -13.89 9.53
C SER A 14 -7.44 -13.06 8.35
N LEU A 15 -7.27 -11.75 8.53
CA LEU A 15 -6.69 -10.85 7.54
C LEU A 15 -5.26 -11.26 7.17
N GLY A 16 -4.43 -11.62 8.15
CA GLY A 16 -3.08 -12.13 7.91
C GLY A 16 -3.05 -13.40 7.06
N ARG A 17 -4.06 -14.28 7.18
CA ARG A 17 -4.21 -15.45 6.29
C ARG A 17 -4.60 -15.04 4.87
N VAL A 18 -5.44 -14.01 4.71
CA VAL A 18 -5.83 -13.48 3.40
C VAL A 18 -4.62 -12.84 2.71
N THR A 19 -3.90 -11.95 3.39
CA THR A 19 -2.72 -11.27 2.82
C THR A 19 -1.57 -12.24 2.57
N ALA A 20 -1.42 -13.31 3.35
CA ALA A 20 -0.48 -14.38 3.05
C ALA A 20 -0.75 -15.04 1.69
N ARG A 21 -2.01 -15.13 1.24
CA ARG A 21 -2.33 -15.64 -0.10
C ARG A 21 -1.84 -14.71 -1.20
N PHE A 22 -1.80 -13.39 -0.98
CA PHE A 22 -1.23 -12.45 -1.96
C PHE A 22 0.26 -12.69 -2.19
N SER A 23 0.98 -13.17 -1.17
CA SER A 23 2.38 -13.58 -1.36
C SER A 23 2.55 -14.80 -2.29
N CYS A 24 1.46 -15.54 -2.54
CA CYS A 24 1.44 -16.74 -3.38
C CYS A 24 0.90 -16.51 -4.81
N LEU A 25 0.27 -15.36 -5.11
CA LEU A 25 -0.45 -15.08 -6.36
C LEU A 25 0.46 -14.83 -7.59
N ALA A 26 1.70 -15.31 -7.57
CA ALA A 26 2.80 -15.01 -8.49
C ALA A 26 3.53 -13.70 -8.20
N ALA A 27 4.83 -13.78 -8.47
CA ALA A 27 5.85 -12.83 -8.13
C ALA A 27 6.03 -11.89 -9.33
N PHE A 28 5.65 -10.62 -9.18
CA PHE A 28 5.75 -9.63 -10.26
C PHE A 28 7.21 -9.22 -10.44
N SER A 29 7.62 -8.99 -11.69
CA SER A 29 8.97 -8.55 -12.02
C SER A 29 9.18 -7.04 -11.88
N GLN A 30 8.09 -6.28 -11.79
CA GLN A 30 8.11 -4.82 -11.71
C GLN A 30 7.18 -4.31 -10.61
N MET A 31 7.57 -3.18 -10.03
CA MET A 31 6.78 -2.35 -9.14
C MET A 31 6.07 -1.27 -9.96
N GLY A 32 4.75 -1.18 -9.80
CA GLY A 32 3.93 -0.29 -10.60
C GLY A 32 2.44 -0.49 -10.38
N SER A 33 1.61 0.30 -11.05
CA SER A 33 0.15 0.14 -11.00
C SER A 33 -0.30 -1.03 -11.87
N VAL A 34 -1.28 -1.80 -11.41
CA VAL A 34 -1.89 -2.85 -12.23
C VAL A 34 -2.91 -2.20 -13.16
N ILE A 35 -2.62 -2.15 -14.46
CA ILE A 35 -3.47 -1.51 -15.46
C ILE A 35 -3.96 -2.54 -16.50
N GLN A 36 -5.10 -2.27 -17.10
CA GLN A 36 -5.64 -3.07 -18.19
C GLN A 36 -4.94 -2.69 -19.49
N ASN A 37 -4.52 -3.67 -20.29
CA ASN A 37 -3.94 -3.40 -21.61
C ASN A 37 -5.03 -2.94 -22.59
N GLU A 38 -5.16 -1.63 -22.77
CA GLU A 38 -6.20 -1.00 -23.61
C GLU A 38 -6.11 -1.43 -25.08
N ASP A 39 -4.92 -1.80 -25.56
CA ASP A 39 -4.67 -2.21 -26.95
C ASP A 39 -5.21 -3.64 -27.27
N GLU A 40 -5.57 -4.43 -26.25
CA GLU A 40 -6.12 -5.79 -26.37
C GLU A 40 -7.61 -5.89 -25.96
N CYS A 41 -8.26 -4.76 -25.71
CA CYS A 41 -9.66 -4.71 -25.26
C CYS A 41 -10.64 -4.95 -26.42
N ASP A 42 -10.78 -6.20 -26.83
CA ASP A 42 -11.90 -6.61 -27.69
C ASP A 42 -13.13 -6.87 -26.80
N TYR A 43 -13.84 -5.80 -26.44
CA TYR A 43 -15.03 -5.84 -25.55
C TYR A 43 -16.10 -6.82 -26.05
N GLU A 44 -16.11 -7.16 -27.34
CA GLU A 44 -17.06 -8.09 -27.96
C GLU A 44 -16.67 -9.58 -27.82
N SER A 45 -15.38 -9.90 -27.61
CA SER A 45 -14.91 -11.29 -27.61
C SER A 45 -14.84 -11.93 -26.21
N GLY A 46 -15.08 -11.18 -25.14
CA GLY A 46 -14.92 -11.68 -23.76
C GLY A 46 -13.47 -12.06 -23.42
N SER A 47 -12.51 -11.62 -24.24
CA SER A 47 -11.08 -11.80 -24.00
C SER A 47 -10.65 -10.80 -22.94
N THR A 48 -10.25 -11.28 -21.76
CA THR A 48 -9.61 -10.44 -20.75
C THR A 48 -8.23 -10.06 -21.27
N SER A 49 -8.08 -8.82 -21.76
CA SER A 49 -6.77 -8.22 -22.07
C SER A 49 -5.82 -8.48 -20.92
N ALA A 50 -4.58 -8.87 -21.20
CA ALA A 50 -3.61 -9.15 -20.14
C ALA A 50 -3.39 -7.89 -19.28
N ALA A 51 -3.43 -8.05 -17.96
CA ALA A 51 -3.05 -6.95 -17.07
C ALA A 51 -1.54 -6.68 -17.20
N VAL A 52 -1.15 -5.42 -17.30
CA VAL A 52 0.25 -4.98 -17.40
C VAL A 52 0.60 -4.10 -16.21
N ILE A 53 1.90 -3.99 -15.91
CA ILE A 53 2.40 -3.14 -14.82
C ILE A 53 2.81 -1.80 -15.42
N GLY A 54 2.01 -0.76 -15.13
CA GLY A 54 2.26 0.62 -15.54
C GLY A 54 2.97 1.43 -14.46
N ALA A 55 3.08 2.74 -14.69
CA ALA A 55 3.70 3.64 -13.73
C ALA A 55 2.93 3.71 -12.39
N LEU A 56 3.64 4.09 -11.35
CA LEU A 56 3.06 4.53 -10.08
C LEU A 56 2.56 5.96 -10.20
N TYR A 57 1.44 6.22 -9.53
CA TYR A 57 0.84 7.54 -9.45
C TYR A 57 0.86 8.00 -7.99
N ASP A 58 1.32 9.23 -7.78
CA ASP A 58 1.22 9.94 -6.50
C ASP A 58 0.38 11.20 -6.71
N TRP A 59 -0.36 11.59 -5.69
CA TRP A 59 -1.27 12.73 -5.73
C TRP A 59 -0.87 13.75 -4.68
N GLU A 60 -0.73 15.00 -5.11
CA GLU A 60 -0.47 16.13 -4.21
C GLU A 60 -1.62 17.12 -4.31
N GLU A 61 -2.30 17.34 -3.19
CA GLU A 61 -3.31 18.37 -3.05
C GLU A 61 -2.63 19.66 -2.58
N GLN A 62 -2.80 20.74 -3.34
CA GLN A 62 -2.22 22.02 -2.94
C GLN A 62 -2.90 22.55 -1.66
N GLU A 63 -2.10 22.98 -0.69
CA GLU A 63 -2.57 23.45 0.64
C GLU A 63 -3.68 24.52 0.60
N ASN A 64 -3.81 25.25 -0.51
CA ASN A 64 -4.80 26.31 -0.70
C ASN A 64 -6.15 25.81 -1.28
N GLY A 65 -6.38 24.49 -1.33
CA GLY A 65 -7.56 23.91 -2.00
C GLY A 65 -7.49 24.05 -3.52
N GLY A 66 -6.28 24.01 -4.08
CA GLY A 66 -6.01 24.14 -5.51
C GLY A 66 -6.29 22.85 -6.31
N SER A 67 -5.84 22.82 -7.56
CA SER A 67 -5.96 21.63 -8.42
C SER A 67 -5.09 20.48 -7.90
N LEU A 68 -5.64 19.25 -7.93
CA LEU A 68 -4.91 18.01 -7.67
C LEU A 68 -3.81 17.82 -8.73
N GLN A 69 -2.56 17.68 -8.30
CA GLN A 69 -1.46 17.29 -9.19
C GLN A 69 -1.24 15.79 -9.10
N VAL A 70 -1.05 15.17 -10.28
CA VAL A 70 -0.74 13.75 -10.39
C VAL A 70 0.68 13.61 -10.90
N PHE A 71 1.51 12.90 -10.15
CA PHE A 71 2.88 12.60 -10.49
C PHE A 71 3.02 11.16 -10.92
N GLU A 72 3.67 10.94 -12.05
CA GLU A 72 3.92 9.61 -12.59
C GLU A 72 5.38 9.21 -12.35
N SER A 73 5.61 7.98 -11.91
CA SER A 73 6.96 7.43 -11.74
C SER A 73 7.04 5.93 -12.00
N GLY A 74 8.16 5.47 -12.57
CA GLY A 74 8.35 4.06 -12.89
C GLY A 74 7.67 3.63 -14.20
N PRO A 75 7.33 2.33 -14.37
CA PRO A 75 7.49 1.23 -13.42
C PRO A 75 8.97 0.98 -13.06
N PHE A 76 9.20 0.25 -11.96
CA PHE A 76 10.55 0.01 -11.44
C PHE A 76 10.87 -1.48 -11.37
N ASP A 77 12.06 -1.85 -11.81
CA ASP A 77 12.54 -3.24 -11.76
C ASP A 77 13.21 -3.59 -10.40
N SER A 78 13.41 -2.60 -9.53
CA SER A 78 13.96 -2.80 -8.19
C SER A 78 13.41 -1.80 -7.17
N THR A 79 13.41 -2.20 -5.89
CA THR A 79 13.08 -1.31 -4.76
C THR A 79 14.05 -0.13 -4.70
N SER A 80 15.34 -0.38 -4.94
CA SER A 80 16.38 0.64 -4.89
C SER A 80 16.19 1.73 -5.94
N ALA A 81 15.79 1.38 -7.17
CA ALA A 81 15.53 2.36 -8.24
C ALA A 81 14.40 3.32 -7.89
N CYS A 82 13.31 2.81 -7.30
CA CYS A 82 12.21 3.64 -6.84
C CYS A 82 12.61 4.56 -5.69
N LEU A 83 13.27 4.04 -4.66
CA LEU A 83 13.70 4.86 -3.53
C LEU A 83 14.71 5.94 -3.95
N GLN A 84 15.57 5.63 -4.92
CA GLN A 84 16.47 6.62 -5.53
C GLN A 84 15.68 7.71 -6.26
N LYS A 85 14.67 7.36 -7.05
CA LYS A 85 13.81 8.33 -7.73
C LYS A 85 13.08 9.23 -6.73
N SER A 86 12.45 8.67 -5.69
CA SER A 86 11.78 9.43 -4.63
C SER A 86 12.75 10.37 -3.92
N LYS A 87 13.96 9.90 -3.58
CA LYS A 87 15.00 10.73 -2.96
C LYS A 87 15.40 11.91 -3.86
N ILE A 88 15.59 11.69 -5.16
CA ILE A 88 15.96 12.77 -6.09
C ILE A 88 14.86 13.83 -6.10
N THR A 89 13.60 13.43 -6.21
CA THR A 89 12.45 14.35 -6.18
C THR A 89 12.43 15.19 -4.88
N LEU A 90 12.56 14.55 -3.72
CA LEU A 90 12.55 15.23 -2.42
C LEU A 90 13.73 16.21 -2.24
N VAL A 91 14.88 15.95 -2.86
CA VAL A 91 16.04 16.86 -2.77
C VAL A 91 15.88 18.06 -3.68
N SER A 92 15.28 17.88 -4.86
CA SER A 92 15.15 18.92 -5.89
C SER A 92 14.09 19.96 -5.54
N ASP A 93 12.94 19.53 -5.02
CA ASP A 93 11.75 20.39 -4.89
C ASP A 93 11.31 20.61 -3.42
N GLY A 94 12.13 20.14 -2.47
CA GLY A 94 11.68 19.90 -1.11
C GLY A 94 11.89 21.02 -0.07
N ASN A 95 10.92 21.11 0.85
CA ASN A 95 10.98 21.87 2.09
C ASN A 95 11.91 21.18 3.14
N VAL A 96 11.94 21.68 4.38
CA VAL A 96 12.82 21.15 5.44
C VAL A 96 12.50 19.68 5.78
N TRP A 97 11.23 19.29 5.74
CA TRP A 97 10.78 17.91 5.95
C TRP A 97 11.21 16.99 4.83
N ASP A 98 11.09 17.43 3.58
CA ASP A 98 11.51 16.63 2.41
C ASP A 98 13.01 16.36 2.44
N LYS A 99 13.81 17.33 2.90
CA LYS A 99 15.25 17.14 3.13
C LYS A 99 15.54 16.16 4.27
N ALA A 100 14.71 16.13 5.31
CA ALA A 100 14.83 15.15 6.39
C ALA A 100 14.46 13.75 5.89
N GLU A 101 13.37 13.63 5.13
CA GLU A 101 12.94 12.39 4.50
C GLU A 101 14.01 11.85 3.53
N ALA A 102 14.59 12.71 2.68
CA ALA A 102 15.68 12.33 1.79
C ALA A 102 16.91 11.77 2.54
N LYS A 103 17.19 12.24 3.77
CA LYS A 103 18.24 11.67 4.62
C LYS A 103 17.86 10.29 5.15
N VAL A 104 16.62 10.08 5.55
CA VAL A 104 16.11 8.77 5.97
C VAL A 104 16.18 7.78 4.80
N LEU A 105 15.71 8.18 3.61
CA LEU A 105 15.82 7.38 2.39
C LEU A 105 17.27 7.04 2.04
N SER A 106 18.20 7.96 2.28
CA SER A 106 19.64 7.68 2.09
C SER A 106 20.13 6.57 3.01
N ALA A 107 19.81 6.64 4.31
CA ALA A 107 20.17 5.60 5.25
C ALA A 107 19.53 4.25 4.89
N LEU A 108 18.28 4.25 4.44
CA LEU A 108 17.59 3.04 3.97
C LEU A 108 18.24 2.46 2.72
N LEU A 109 18.59 3.29 1.73
CA LEU A 109 19.30 2.86 0.52
C LEU A 109 20.67 2.24 0.87
N ASP A 110 21.42 2.86 1.76
CA ASP A 110 22.70 2.32 2.24
C ASP A 110 22.51 0.96 2.93
N CYS A 111 21.43 0.79 3.70
CA CYS A 111 21.06 -0.51 4.27
C CYS A 111 20.67 -1.54 3.19
N LEU A 112 19.86 -1.16 2.19
CA LEU A 112 19.38 -2.06 1.13
C LEU A 112 20.50 -2.56 0.20
N VAL A 113 21.46 -1.70 -0.15
CA VAL A 113 22.63 -2.09 -0.97
C VAL A 113 23.43 -3.22 -0.29
N ASN A 114 23.45 -3.24 1.04
CA ASN A 114 24.07 -4.30 1.81
C ASN A 114 23.27 -5.62 1.82
N PHE A 115 21.95 -5.59 1.56
CA PHE A 115 21.11 -6.78 1.41
C PHE A 115 21.21 -7.39 0.00
N ASP A 116 21.17 -6.56 -1.04
CA ASP A 116 21.27 -6.99 -2.45
C ASP A 116 22.60 -7.69 -2.76
N SER A 117 23.68 -7.24 -2.13
CA SER A 117 25.03 -7.78 -2.32
C SER A 117 25.19 -9.23 -1.80
N SER A 118 24.32 -9.68 -0.88
CA SER A 118 24.43 -11.00 -0.24
C SER A 118 23.47 -12.06 -0.79
N ALA A 119 22.47 -11.67 -1.60
CA ALA A 119 21.36 -12.53 -2.01
C ALA A 119 21.35 -12.77 -3.53
N HIS A 120 22.36 -13.45 -4.05
CA HIS A 120 22.40 -13.93 -5.46
C HIS A 120 21.33 -15.01 -5.80
N THR A 121 20.28 -15.19 -4.99
CA THR A 121 19.28 -16.25 -5.18
C THR A 121 17.83 -15.82 -4.97
N ALA A 122 17.56 -14.63 -4.44
CA ALA A 122 16.20 -14.10 -4.36
C ALA A 122 16.10 -12.96 -5.37
N ARG A 123 15.60 -13.22 -6.57
CA ARG A 123 15.06 -12.14 -7.40
C ARG A 123 14.08 -11.36 -6.52
N ASP A 124 14.29 -10.06 -6.39
CA ASP A 124 13.30 -9.16 -5.81
C ASP A 124 12.03 -9.30 -6.63
N TYR A 125 11.08 -10.03 -6.07
CA TYR A 125 9.77 -10.14 -6.66
C TYR A 125 8.83 -9.22 -5.89
N PHE A 126 8.04 -8.48 -6.64
CA PHE A 126 6.99 -7.64 -6.10
C PHE A 126 5.74 -8.48 -5.89
N VAL A 127 4.91 -8.05 -4.94
CA VAL A 127 3.64 -8.69 -4.61
C VAL A 127 2.51 -7.70 -4.83
N LEU A 128 1.30 -8.22 -5.04
CA LEU A 128 0.11 -7.38 -5.07
C LEU A 128 -0.06 -6.65 -3.73
N CYS A 129 -0.22 -5.34 -3.80
CA CYS A 129 -0.48 -4.45 -2.69
C CYS A 129 -1.81 -3.74 -2.94
N PRO A 130 -2.82 -3.99 -2.09
CA PRO A 130 -4.02 -3.17 -2.06
C PRO A 130 -3.68 -1.69 -1.79
N PRO A 131 -4.46 -0.76 -2.35
CA PRO A 131 -4.22 0.68 -2.21
C PRO A 131 -4.21 1.07 -0.74
N ASP A 132 -5.21 0.63 0.01
CA ASP A 132 -5.42 0.94 1.42
C ASP A 132 -5.82 -0.30 2.23
N PHE A 133 -5.33 -0.40 3.47
CA PHE A 133 -5.62 -1.50 4.40
C PHE A 133 -6.27 -0.96 5.67
N ASP A 134 -7.28 -0.12 5.44
CA ASP A 134 -8.14 0.44 6.46
C ASP A 134 -9.35 -0.47 6.75
N SER A 135 -9.92 -0.37 7.96
CA SER A 135 -11.06 -1.22 8.37
C SER A 135 -12.24 -1.08 7.43
N GLN A 136 -12.44 0.10 6.84
CA GLN A 136 -13.54 0.34 5.89
C GLN A 136 -13.51 -0.54 4.63
N TYR A 137 -12.35 -1.13 4.30
CA TYR A 137 -12.19 -1.99 3.11
C TYR A 137 -12.11 -3.49 3.43
N VAL A 138 -12.34 -3.87 4.69
CA VAL A 138 -12.27 -5.26 5.16
C VAL A 138 -13.67 -5.74 5.56
N LEU A 139 -14.22 -6.69 4.80
CA LEU A 139 -15.51 -7.29 5.13
C LEU A 139 -15.34 -8.52 6.03
N VAL A 140 -16.09 -8.57 7.12
CA VAL A 140 -16.04 -9.62 8.14
C VAL A 140 -17.45 -10.22 8.31
N ASP A 141 -17.53 -11.55 8.46
CA ASP A 141 -18.78 -12.24 8.74
C ASP A 141 -19.14 -12.28 10.25
N ASP A 142 -20.27 -12.90 10.58
CA ASP A 142 -20.75 -13.09 11.96
C ASP A 142 -19.83 -14.01 12.81
N HIS A 143 -18.74 -14.52 12.24
CA HIS A 143 -17.77 -15.41 12.87
C HIS A 143 -16.36 -14.79 12.93
N ASP A 144 -16.28 -13.45 12.86
CA ASP A 144 -15.03 -12.68 12.96
C ASP A 144 -14.04 -13.04 11.84
N THR A 145 -14.51 -13.59 10.71
CA THR A 145 -13.69 -14.05 9.60
C THR A 145 -13.74 -13.05 8.46
N VAL A 146 -12.57 -12.63 7.98
CA VAL A 146 -12.47 -11.79 6.77
C VAL A 146 -12.92 -12.59 5.56
N THR A 147 -13.95 -12.10 4.89
CA THR A 147 -14.56 -12.75 3.71
C THR A 147 -14.19 -12.07 2.40
N ALA A 148 -13.94 -10.76 2.44
CA ALA A 148 -13.55 -10.00 1.26
C ALA A 148 -12.70 -8.78 1.59
N LEU A 149 -11.90 -8.38 0.60
CA LEU A 149 -11.28 -7.07 0.51
C LEU A 149 -11.90 -6.35 -0.67
N ILE A 150 -12.30 -5.11 -0.46
CA ILE A 150 -12.93 -4.26 -1.48
C ILE A 150 -12.05 -3.04 -1.75
N ASP A 151 -12.50 -2.20 -2.70
CA ASP A 151 -11.80 -0.99 -3.11
C ASP A 151 -10.34 -1.28 -3.51
N LEU A 152 -10.20 -2.20 -4.47
CA LEU A 152 -8.91 -2.57 -5.05
C LEU A 152 -8.55 -1.69 -6.25
N ASP A 153 -9.33 -0.64 -6.50
CA ASP A 153 -9.01 0.36 -7.50
C ASP A 153 -7.70 1.03 -7.09
N LEU A 154 -6.74 1.16 -8.02
CA LEU A 154 -5.36 1.60 -7.74
C LEU A 154 -4.48 0.57 -7.00
N ALA A 155 -4.86 -0.71 -6.98
CA ALA A 155 -3.94 -1.77 -6.56
C ALA A 155 -2.64 -1.73 -7.39
N ARG A 156 -1.53 -1.93 -6.69
CA ARG A 156 -0.19 -1.80 -7.24
C ARG A 156 0.66 -2.99 -6.83
N THR A 157 1.73 -3.24 -7.56
CA THR A 157 2.76 -4.20 -7.15
C THR A 157 3.80 -3.46 -6.32
N MET A 158 4.25 -4.04 -5.21
CA MET A 158 5.18 -3.41 -4.26
C MET A 158 6.12 -4.46 -3.63
N PRO A 159 7.24 -4.04 -3.02
CA PRO A 159 8.07 -4.93 -2.21
C PRO A 159 7.23 -5.53 -1.09
N ARG A 160 7.53 -6.78 -0.69
CA ARG A 160 6.73 -7.52 0.31
C ARG A 160 6.44 -6.73 1.58
N PHE A 161 7.43 -5.98 2.07
CA PHE A 161 7.34 -5.20 3.31
C PHE A 161 6.42 -3.97 3.19
N VAL A 162 6.17 -3.47 1.97
CA VAL A 162 5.19 -2.41 1.69
C VAL A 162 3.84 -2.98 1.25
N GLY A 163 3.84 -4.16 0.63
CA GLY A 163 2.64 -4.86 0.17
C GLY A 163 2.03 -5.78 1.22
N CYS A 164 2.02 -7.08 0.94
CA CYS A 164 1.28 -8.07 1.73
C CYS A 164 1.77 -8.26 3.17
N ALA A 165 2.98 -7.82 3.52
CA ALA A 165 3.53 -7.92 4.87
C ALA A 165 3.48 -6.59 5.65
N ARG A 166 2.85 -5.54 5.11
CA ARG A 166 2.71 -4.26 5.80
C ARG A 166 1.76 -4.38 7.00
N TYR A 167 1.99 -3.56 8.03
CA TYR A 167 0.99 -3.38 9.08
C TYR A 167 -0.25 -2.71 8.50
N THR A 168 -1.43 -3.25 8.80
CA THR A 168 -2.71 -2.68 8.37
C THR A 168 -3.01 -1.44 9.21
N SER A 169 -3.54 -0.37 8.62
CA SER A 169 -3.88 0.85 9.36
C SER A 169 -4.93 0.59 10.45
N LEU A 170 -5.72 -0.49 10.30
CA LEU A 170 -6.58 -1.09 11.32
C LEU A 170 -5.89 -1.28 12.69
N ILE A 171 -4.59 -1.58 12.72
CA ILE A 171 -3.84 -1.77 13.98
C ILE A 171 -3.38 -0.43 14.56
N THR A 172 -3.02 0.53 13.69
CA THR A 172 -2.30 1.74 14.07
C THR A 172 -3.19 2.97 14.24
N ARG A 173 -4.37 3.02 13.59
CA ARG A 173 -5.23 4.21 13.54
C ARG A 173 -6.60 4.01 14.14
N ASP A 174 -7.11 2.78 14.19
CA ASP A 174 -8.54 2.56 14.38
C ASP A 174 -9.07 2.86 15.80
N ARG A 175 -8.24 3.36 16.72
CA ARG A 175 -8.66 4.00 18.00
C ARG A 175 -7.60 4.92 18.62
N ASP A 176 -6.81 5.66 17.86
CA ASP A 176 -6.02 6.72 18.52
C ASP A 176 -6.97 7.83 18.99
N PRO A 177 -7.18 8.03 20.32
CA PRO A 177 -8.06 9.08 20.81
C PRO A 177 -7.55 10.47 20.45
N LEU A 178 -6.26 10.61 20.13
CA LEU A 178 -5.65 11.87 19.69
C LEU A 178 -6.00 12.22 18.24
N MET A 179 -6.24 11.23 17.39
CA MET A 179 -6.62 11.44 15.98
C MET A 179 -8.10 11.78 15.79
N TYR A 180 -8.95 11.42 16.76
CA TYR A 180 -10.41 11.62 16.71
C TYR A 180 -10.96 12.59 17.78
N GLY A 181 -10.11 13.43 18.36
CA GLY A 181 -10.55 14.53 19.24
C GLY A 181 -11.12 14.07 20.59
N TRP A 182 -10.40 13.21 21.31
CA TRP A 182 -10.74 12.88 22.69
C TRP A 182 -10.17 13.91 23.70
N PRO A 183 -10.93 14.31 24.75
CA PRO A 183 -12.26 13.84 25.09
C PRO A 183 -13.35 14.43 24.19
N LYS A 184 -14.24 13.54 23.74
CA LYS A 184 -15.43 13.89 22.97
C LYS A 184 -16.26 14.90 23.76
N SER A 185 -16.66 15.99 23.12
CA SER A 185 -17.86 16.72 23.54
C SER A 185 -19.03 15.72 23.55
N SER A 186 -19.92 15.86 24.53
CA SER A 186 -20.95 14.89 24.94
C SER A 186 -22.03 14.53 23.88
N GLU A 187 -21.82 14.83 22.60
CA GLU A 187 -22.83 14.72 21.55
C GLU A 187 -22.48 13.78 20.40
N SER A 188 -21.27 13.21 20.33
CA SER A 188 -20.94 12.28 19.25
C SER A 188 -21.31 10.84 19.62
N LYS A 189 -22.56 10.48 19.28
CA LYS A 189 -23.03 9.09 19.27
C LYS A 189 -22.14 8.23 18.36
N GLU A 190 -21.83 7.06 18.92
CA GLU A 190 -21.24 5.85 18.37
C GLU A 190 -21.19 5.77 16.84
N SER A 191 -19.97 5.63 16.31
CA SER A 191 -19.77 4.84 15.08
C SER A 191 -19.40 3.42 15.50
N PRO A 192 -19.86 2.38 14.75
CA PRO A 192 -19.72 0.96 15.10
C PRO A 192 -18.30 0.52 15.44
#